data_AF-A0A9P0K059-F1
#
_entry.id   AF-A0A9P0K059-F1
#
_cell.length_a   1.000
_cell.length_b   1.000
_cell.length_c   1.000
_cell.angle_alpha   90.00
_cell.angle_beta   90.00
_cell.angle_gamma   90.00
#
_symmetry.space_group_name_H-M   'P 1'
#
loop_
_entity.id
_entity.type
_entity.pdbx_description
1 polymer ?
#
loop_
_entity_poly.entity_id
_entity_poly.type
_entity_poly.pdbx_seq_one_letter_code
_entity_poly.pdbx_strand_id
1 'polypeptide(L)'
;MAEIQEFDSIEEILEKLPKNECDTVKRVLYGKGTDDLNLPQKPNALSEKYNIQLLGCRFSCNKEELRPPRIVRVGLFQHKTPLPTWSAIKEMREAVFKMASEALEVAALSGVNVFCFQEAWSKYNKAFFASEAILMFFKHPAMKLILNFVIVITFCQVSLSSTHDYIHANRSHLQEY
;
A
#
# COMPACT_ATOMS: atom_id res chain seq x y z
N MET A 1 -1.86 -16.43 31.06
CA MET A 1 -1.84 -15.26 30.16
C MET A 1 -2.33 -15.78 28.82
N ALA A 2 -3.42 -15.23 28.27
CA ALA A 2 -3.92 -15.69 26.98
C ALA A 2 -2.85 -15.45 25.91
N GLU A 3 -2.47 -16.49 25.17
CA GLU A 3 -1.60 -16.37 24.01
C GLU A 3 -2.32 -15.48 22.99
N ILE A 4 -1.77 -14.29 22.75
CA ILE A 4 -2.26 -13.42 21.68
C ILE A 4 -1.74 -14.04 20.39
N GLN A 5 -2.62 -14.71 19.66
CA GLN A 5 -2.31 -15.24 18.35
C GLN A 5 -2.07 -14.05 17.40
N GLU A 6 -0.85 -13.93 16.88
CA GLU A 6 -0.52 -12.94 15.85
C GLU A 6 -1.33 -13.24 14.58
N PHE A 7 -1.75 -12.19 13.88
CA PHE A 7 -2.50 -12.30 12.61
C PHE A 7 -1.92 -11.32 11.59
N ASP A 8 -1.97 -11.70 10.31
CA ASP A 8 -1.31 -10.93 9.25
C ASP A 8 -2.19 -9.80 8.71
N SER A 9 -3.50 -10.02 8.61
CA SER A 9 -4.45 -9.01 8.12
C SER A 9 -5.84 -9.17 8.72
N ILE A 10 -6.61 -8.07 8.73
CA ILE A 10 -8.01 -8.09 9.13
C ILE A 10 -8.81 -8.96 8.13
N GLU A 11 -8.45 -8.88 6.86
CA GLU A 11 -9.08 -9.62 5.77
C GLU A 11 -9.01 -11.14 5.98
N GLU A 12 -7.85 -11.66 6.39
CA GLU A 12 -7.66 -13.09 6.68
C GLU A 12 -8.55 -13.58 7.83
N ILE A 13 -8.75 -12.75 8.86
CA ILE A 13 -9.65 -13.09 9.98
C ILE A 13 -11.10 -13.09 9.49
N LEU A 14 -11.49 -12.08 8.71
CA LEU A 14 -12.85 -11.96 8.19
C LEU A 14 -13.22 -13.14 7.27
N GLU A 15 -12.27 -13.71 6.55
CA GLU A 15 -12.48 -14.87 5.68
C GLU A 15 -12.79 -16.17 6.43
N LYS A 16 -12.46 -16.26 7.72
CA LYS A 16 -12.79 -17.42 8.58
C LYS A 16 -14.27 -17.46 8.98
N LEU A 17 -14.99 -16.34 8.82
CA LEU A 17 -16.40 -16.24 9.15
C LEU A 17 -17.29 -16.85 8.04
N PRO A 18 -18.50 -17.31 8.39
CA PRO A 18 -19.49 -17.70 7.40
C PRO A 18 -19.78 -16.55 6.43
N LYS A 19 -19.96 -16.86 5.14
CA LYS A 19 -20.08 -15.85 4.07
C LYS A 19 -21.09 -14.74 4.37
N ASN A 20 -22.27 -15.09 4.88
CA ASN A 20 -23.32 -14.12 5.20
C ASN A 20 -22.91 -13.12 6.31
N GLU A 21 -22.19 -13.61 7.33
CA GLU A 21 -21.69 -12.77 8.42
C GLU A 21 -20.50 -11.94 7.94
N CYS A 22 -19.57 -12.55 7.20
CA CYS A 22 -18.44 -11.87 6.59
C CYS A 22 -18.89 -10.69 5.72
N ASP A 23 -19.86 -10.91 4.83
CA ASP A 23 -20.41 -9.86 3.95
C ASP A 23 -21.09 -8.75 4.75
N THR A 24 -21.78 -9.10 5.84
CA THR A 24 -22.41 -8.12 6.74
C THR A 24 -21.35 -7.28 7.45
N VAL A 25 -20.31 -7.92 8.00
CA VAL A 25 -19.22 -7.24 8.70
C VAL A 25 -18.43 -6.35 7.73
N LYS A 26 -18.05 -6.86 6.56
CA LYS A 26 -17.38 -6.09 5.51
C LYS A 26 -18.22 -4.87 5.08
N ARG A 27 -19.54 -5.04 4.95
CA ARG A 27 -20.46 -3.94 4.63
C ARG A 27 -20.51 -2.86 5.71
N VAL A 28 -20.41 -3.25 6.98
CA VAL A 28 -20.40 -2.29 8.11
C VAL A 28 -19.05 -1.58 8.22
N LEU A 29 -17.94 -2.30 8.07
CA LEU A 29 -16.58 -1.75 8.23
C LEU A 29 -16.15 -0.89 7.04
N TYR A 30 -16.34 -1.42 5.82
CA TYR A 30 -15.80 -0.82 4.59
C TYR A 30 -16.89 -0.13 3.74
N GLY A 31 -18.17 -0.33 4.06
CA GLY A 31 -19.29 0.22 3.29
C GLY A 31 -19.65 -0.63 2.08
N LYS A 32 -19.94 0.02 0.94
CA LYS A 32 -20.24 -0.70 -0.31
C LYS A 32 -18.94 -1.35 -0.81
N GLY A 33 -18.97 -2.67 -1.03
CA GLY A 33 -17.84 -3.42 -1.55
C GLY A 33 -17.30 -2.86 -2.87
N THR A 34 -16.03 -3.15 -3.13
CA THR A 34 -15.32 -2.76 -4.35
C THR A 34 -15.19 -3.95 -5.28
N ASP A 35 -15.16 -3.70 -6.59
CA ASP A 35 -14.95 -4.74 -7.58
C ASP A 35 -13.45 -4.99 -7.74
N ASP A 36 -13.04 -6.25 -7.96
CA ASP A 36 -11.65 -6.55 -8.30
C ASP A 36 -11.31 -6.02 -9.70
N LEU A 37 -10.13 -5.41 -9.82
CA LEU A 37 -9.61 -4.95 -11.10
C LEU A 37 -8.75 -6.04 -11.72
N ASN A 38 -9.18 -6.58 -12.86
CA ASN A 38 -8.36 -7.52 -13.62
C ASN A 38 -7.14 -6.80 -14.21
N LEU A 39 -5.95 -7.10 -13.69
CA LEU A 39 -4.69 -6.54 -14.12
C LEU A 39 -4.07 -7.39 -15.25
N PRO A 40 -3.40 -6.75 -16.24
CA PRO A 40 -2.76 -7.50 -17.32
C PRO A 40 -1.67 -8.47 -16.79
N GLN A 41 -1.36 -9.52 -17.55
CA GLN A 41 -0.34 -10.51 -17.14
C GLN A 41 1.07 -9.92 -16.97
N LYS A 42 1.43 -8.92 -17.79
CA LYS A 42 2.76 -8.30 -17.77
C LYS A 42 3.11 -7.64 -16.42
N PRO A 43 2.28 -6.74 -15.85
CA PRO A 43 2.57 -6.16 -14.55
C PRO A 43 2.58 -7.19 -13.42
N ASN A 44 1.76 -8.25 -13.47
CA ASN A 44 1.80 -9.33 -12.47
C ASN A 44 3.13 -10.09 -12.48
N ALA A 45 3.62 -10.48 -13.67
CA ALA A 45 4.90 -11.17 -13.78
C ALA A 45 6.07 -10.27 -13.33
N LEU A 46 5.98 -8.96 -13.60
CA LEU A 46 7.00 -7.99 -13.21
C LEU A 46 6.95 -7.71 -11.70
N SER A 47 5.76 -7.68 -11.10
CA SER A 47 5.60 -7.52 -9.65
C SER A 47 6.13 -8.72 -8.88
N GLU A 48 5.89 -9.94 -9.37
CA GLU A 48 6.51 -11.16 -8.82
C GLU A 48 8.04 -11.11 -8.87
N LYS A 49 8.60 -10.69 -10.01
CA LYS A 49 10.05 -10.54 -10.18
C LYS A 49 10.66 -9.55 -9.19
N TYR A 50 9.97 -8.45 -8.91
CA TYR A 50 10.42 -7.42 -7.97
C TYR A 50 9.98 -7.68 -6.53
N ASN A 51 9.30 -8.80 -6.27
CA ASN A 51 8.75 -9.16 -4.96
C ASN A 51 7.82 -8.07 -4.40
N ILE A 52 6.92 -7.56 -5.24
CA ILE A 52 5.93 -6.55 -4.89
C ILE A 52 4.55 -7.20 -4.97
N GLN A 53 3.78 -7.18 -3.88
CA GLN A 53 2.37 -7.58 -3.93
C GLN A 53 1.61 -6.53 -4.73
N LEU A 54 0.93 -6.96 -5.80
CA LEU A 54 0.15 -6.09 -6.67
C LEU A 54 -1.33 -6.40 -6.48
N LEU A 55 -2.09 -5.44 -5.94
CA LEU A 55 -3.54 -5.54 -5.76
C LEU A 55 -4.23 -4.49 -6.62
N GLY A 56 -5.42 -4.79 -7.13
CA GLY A 56 -6.20 -3.85 -7.92
C GLY A 56 -7.66 -3.87 -7.53
N CYS A 57 -8.19 -2.72 -7.12
CA CYS A 57 -9.63 -2.57 -6.87
C CYS A 57 -10.23 -1.45 -7.73
N ARG A 58 -11.53 -1.57 -7.97
CA ARG A 58 -12.31 -0.66 -8.80
C ARG A 58 -13.51 -0.16 -8.01
N PHE A 59 -13.66 1.16 -7.99
CA PHE A 59 -14.82 1.82 -7.44
C PHE A 59 -15.73 2.25 -8.57
N SER A 60 -16.91 1.64 -8.68
CA SER A 60 -17.87 1.93 -9.75
C SER A 60 -18.88 3.02 -9.36
N CYS A 61 -19.10 3.99 -10.24
CA CYS A 61 -20.14 5.01 -10.14
C CYS A 61 -21.19 4.85 -11.24
N ASN A 62 -22.40 5.38 -10.99
CA ASN A 62 -23.49 5.39 -11.95
C ASN A 62 -23.15 6.30 -13.15
N LYS A 63 -23.70 5.96 -14.32
CA LYS A 63 -23.55 6.80 -15.51
C LYS A 63 -24.29 8.13 -15.30
N GLU A 64 -23.59 9.24 -15.46
CA GLU A 64 -24.21 10.55 -15.58
C GLU A 64 -24.74 10.73 -17.01
N GLU A 65 -25.87 11.42 -17.18
CA GLU A 65 -26.47 11.66 -18.50
C GLU A 65 -25.70 12.71 -19.31
N LEU A 66 -25.21 13.76 -18.64
CA LEU A 66 -24.62 14.93 -19.28
C LEU A 66 -23.09 14.89 -19.35
N ARG A 67 -22.44 14.08 -18.50
CA ARG A 67 -20.98 14.05 -18.39
C ARG A 67 -20.42 12.69 -18.76
N PRO A 68 -19.37 12.63 -19.61
CA PRO A 68 -18.67 11.39 -19.86
C PRO A 68 -17.93 10.93 -18.58
N PRO A 69 -17.71 9.62 -18.43
CA PRO A 69 -17.01 9.08 -17.27
C PRO A 69 -15.54 9.56 -17.25
N ARG A 70 -15.10 10.06 -16.09
CA ARG A 70 -13.69 10.39 -15.84
C ARG A 70 -13.05 9.23 -15.11
N ILE A 71 -12.31 8.39 -15.83
CA ILE A 71 -11.69 7.20 -15.26
C ILE A 71 -10.22 7.51 -14.96
N VAL A 72 -9.80 7.36 -13.70
CA VAL A 72 -8.43 7.57 -13.26
C VAL A 72 -7.92 6.35 -12.51
N ARG A 73 -6.69 5.93 -12.82
CA ARG A 73 -5.96 4.89 -12.10
C ARG A 73 -4.95 5.52 -11.15
N VAL A 74 -5.04 5.16 -9.87
CA VAL A 74 -4.15 5.66 -8.82
C VAL A 74 -3.32 4.50 -8.26
N GLY A 75 -2.00 4.66 -8.26
CA GLY A 75 -1.07 3.73 -7.64
C GLY A 75 -0.66 4.25 -6.27
N LEU A 76 -0.78 3.41 -5.25
CA LEU A 76 -0.32 3.67 -3.89
C LEU A 76 0.77 2.67 -3.54
N PHE A 77 1.95 3.19 -3.22
CA PHE A 77 3.12 2.35 -2.91
C PHE A 77 3.48 2.42 -1.44
N GLN A 78 3.38 1.27 -0.77
CA GLN A 78 3.83 1.07 0.60
C GLN A 78 5.05 0.15 0.61
N HIS A 79 6.07 0.53 1.37
CA HIS A 79 7.28 -0.26 1.46
C HIS A 79 7.90 -0.24 2.85
N LYS A 80 8.68 -1.28 3.14
CA LYS A 80 9.57 -1.33 4.30
C LYS A 80 10.92 -0.72 3.93
N THR A 81 11.72 -0.38 4.94
CA THR A 81 13.09 0.09 4.73
C THR A 81 13.89 -1.04 4.05
N PRO A 82 14.54 -0.79 2.89
CA PRO A 82 15.19 -1.85 2.11
C PRO A 82 16.44 -2.44 2.76
N LEU A 83 17.09 -1.66 3.62
CA LEU A 83 18.32 -2.05 4.31
C LEU A 83 18.16 -1.81 5.82
N PRO A 84 19.03 -2.38 6.66
CA PRO A 84 19.08 -2.05 8.07
C PRO A 84 19.36 -0.56 8.31
N THR A 85 18.83 0.00 9.40
CA THR A 85 18.90 1.44 9.70
C THR A 85 20.31 1.98 9.93
N TRP A 86 21.28 1.09 10.22
CA TRP A 86 22.70 1.41 10.39
C TRP A 86 23.52 1.36 9.09
N SER A 87 22.90 1.07 7.95
CA SER A 87 23.57 1.08 6.65
C SER A 87 23.99 2.50 6.25
N ALA A 88 24.98 2.63 5.36
CA ALA A 88 25.39 3.95 4.89
C ALA A 88 24.21 4.68 4.23
N ILE A 89 24.05 5.98 4.55
CA ILE A 89 22.95 6.83 4.03
C ILE A 89 22.87 6.78 2.49
N LYS A 90 24.03 6.73 1.83
CA LYS A 90 24.13 6.63 0.37
C LYS A 90 23.52 5.33 -0.15
N GLU A 91 23.88 4.20 0.44
CA GLU A 91 23.38 2.87 0.06
C GLU A 91 21.88 2.74 0.34
N MET A 92 21.43 3.25 1.50
CA MET A 92 20.01 3.32 1.85
C MET A 92 19.22 4.11 0.81
N ARG A 93 19.73 5.29 0.41
CA ARG A 93 19.11 6.12 -0.62
C ARG A 93 19.05 5.35 -1.94
N GLU A 94 20.16 4.80 -2.42
CA GLU A 94 20.20 4.06 -3.68
C GLU A 94 19.22 2.88 -3.68
N ALA A 95 19.11 2.13 -2.58
CA ALA A 95 18.17 1.02 -2.44
C ALA A 95 16.70 1.48 -2.49
N VAL A 96 16.36 2.58 -1.81
CA VAL A 96 15.01 3.17 -1.88
C VAL A 96 14.68 3.64 -3.31
N PHE A 97 15.60 4.32 -3.98
CA PHE A 97 15.38 4.80 -5.34
C PHE A 97 15.23 3.65 -6.34
N LYS A 98 15.99 2.56 -6.17
CA LYS A 98 15.83 1.35 -6.97
C LYS A 98 14.43 0.75 -6.80
N MET A 99 13.99 0.55 -5.56
CA MET A 99 12.66 0.03 -5.26
C MET A 99 11.54 0.94 -5.80
N ALA A 100 11.69 2.26 -5.66
CA ALA A 100 10.76 3.23 -6.23
C ALA A 100 10.68 3.13 -7.76
N SER A 101 11.82 2.95 -8.43
CA SER A 101 11.88 2.75 -9.89
C SER A 101 11.18 1.46 -10.32
N GLU A 102 11.41 0.36 -9.60
CA GLU A 102 10.77 -0.93 -9.86
C GLU A 102 9.24 -0.83 -9.69
N ALA A 103 8.77 -0.18 -8.62
CA ALA A 103 7.34 0.05 -8.38
C ALA A 103 6.69 0.94 -9.44
N LEU A 104 7.39 1.99 -9.88
CA LEU A 104 6.91 2.87 -10.96
C LEU A 104 6.79 2.12 -12.29
N GLU A 105 7.70 1.19 -12.59
CA GLU A 105 7.62 0.36 -13.79
C GLU A 105 6.38 -0.54 -13.77
N VAL A 106 6.09 -1.21 -12.63
CA VAL A 106 4.87 -2.00 -12.47
C VAL A 106 3.62 -1.13 -12.63
N ALA A 107 3.61 0.06 -12.02
CA ALA A 107 2.49 0.99 -12.08
C ALA A 107 2.23 1.51 -13.50
N ALA A 108 3.28 1.85 -14.24
CA ALA A 108 3.19 2.29 -15.62
C ALA A 108 2.57 1.20 -16.51
N LEU A 109 3.03 -0.05 -16.37
CA LEU A 109 2.46 -1.19 -17.09
C LEU A 109 1.02 -1.52 -16.65
N SER A 110 0.65 -1.14 -15.43
CA SER A 110 -0.72 -1.24 -14.90
C SER A 110 -1.62 -0.07 -15.35
N GLY A 111 -1.09 0.89 -16.13
CA GLY A 111 -1.83 2.03 -16.65
C GLY A 111 -2.17 3.09 -15.61
N VAL A 112 -1.40 3.18 -14.52
CA VAL A 112 -1.59 4.20 -13.48
C VAL A 112 -1.38 5.60 -14.05
N ASN A 113 -2.30 6.52 -13.73
CA ASN A 113 -2.20 7.94 -14.10
C ASN A 113 -1.54 8.77 -13.01
N VAL A 114 -1.80 8.45 -11.74
CA VAL A 114 -1.28 9.17 -10.58
C VAL A 114 -0.65 8.16 -9.63
N PHE A 115 0.61 8.35 -9.27
CA PHE A 115 1.33 7.45 -8.37
C PHE A 115 1.77 8.18 -7.11
N CYS A 116 1.52 7.59 -5.94
CA CYS A 116 1.82 8.18 -4.64
C CYS A 116 2.73 7.26 -3.82
N PHE A 117 3.76 7.86 -3.21
CA PHE A 117 4.62 7.22 -2.22
C PHE A 117 4.12 7.48 -0.80
N GLN A 118 4.45 6.60 0.14
CA GLN A 118 4.30 6.88 1.56
C GLN A 118 5.10 8.12 2.00
N GLU A 119 4.66 8.79 3.07
CA GLU A 119 5.39 9.93 3.62
C GLU A 119 6.84 9.52 3.93
N ALA A 120 7.77 10.46 3.79
CA ALA A 120 9.16 10.27 4.17
C ALA A 120 9.90 9.16 3.42
N TRP A 121 9.38 8.70 2.28
CA TRP A 121 9.98 7.63 1.48
C TRP A 121 11.47 7.88 1.16
N SER A 122 11.91 9.15 1.02
CA SER A 122 13.28 9.55 0.71
C SER A 122 14.04 10.31 1.82
N LYS A 123 13.56 10.30 3.08
CA LYS A 123 14.06 11.16 4.20
C LYS A 123 15.56 11.06 4.53
N TYR A 124 16.32 10.20 3.88
CA TYR A 124 17.78 10.14 3.92
C TYR A 124 18.47 11.28 3.13
N ASN A 125 17.70 12.09 2.40
CA ASN A 125 18.15 13.39 1.91
C ASN A 125 17.85 14.49 2.92
N LYS A 126 18.85 15.32 3.24
CA LYS A 126 18.63 16.63 3.89
C LYS A 126 17.81 17.54 2.96
N ALA A 127 16.51 17.33 2.86
CA ALA A 127 15.52 18.27 2.34
C ALA A 127 14.12 17.71 2.63
N PHE A 128 13.48 18.25 3.66
CA PHE A 128 12.06 18.08 3.91
C PHE A 128 11.29 18.87 2.84
N PHE A 129 10.79 18.21 1.80
CA PHE A 129 9.76 18.78 0.93
C PHE A 129 8.79 17.69 0.44
N ALA A 130 7.51 18.04 0.48
CA ALA A 130 6.31 17.30 0.08
C ALA A 130 5.72 16.29 1.10
N SER A 131 5.08 16.81 2.16
CA SER A 131 3.98 16.10 2.84
C SER A 131 2.63 16.84 2.82
N GLU A 132 2.51 18.03 2.23
CA GLU A 132 1.22 18.76 2.24
C GLU A 132 0.23 18.35 1.13
N ALA A 133 0.67 17.70 0.05
CA ALA A 133 -0.22 17.43 -1.07
C ALA A 133 -1.25 16.30 -0.79
N ILE A 134 -0.86 15.22 -0.10
CA ILE A 134 -1.74 14.05 0.07
C ILE A 134 -2.80 14.29 1.17
N LEU A 135 -2.46 15.06 2.22
CA LEU A 135 -3.41 15.42 3.28
C LEU A 135 -4.46 16.44 2.82
N MET A 136 -4.14 17.31 1.86
CA MET A 136 -5.12 18.20 1.23
C MET A 136 -6.13 17.44 0.35
N PHE A 137 -5.77 16.29 -0.22
CA PHE A 137 -6.68 15.47 -1.04
C PHE A 137 -7.84 14.87 -0.22
N PHE A 138 -7.65 14.64 1.08
CA PHE A 138 -8.69 14.04 1.94
C PHE A 138 -9.46 15.04 2.82
N LYS A 139 -8.96 16.27 3.03
CA LYS A 139 -9.56 17.23 3.98
C LYS A 139 -10.45 18.32 3.38
N HIS A 140 -10.48 18.52 2.06
CA HIS A 140 -11.23 19.64 1.48
C HIS A 140 -12.71 19.30 1.20
N PRO A 141 -13.69 20.02 1.80
CA PRO A 141 -15.12 19.77 1.57
C PRO A 141 -15.61 20.09 0.14
N ALA A 142 -14.77 20.73 -0.70
CA ALA A 142 -15.09 21.08 -2.09
C ALA A 142 -14.88 19.90 -3.07
N MET A 143 -14.24 18.81 -2.63
CA MET A 143 -14.09 17.58 -3.40
C MET A 143 -15.24 16.59 -3.20
N LYS A 144 -16.42 17.07 -2.77
CA LYS A 144 -17.68 16.35 -3.01
C LYS A 144 -18.07 16.26 -4.49
N LEU A 145 -17.31 16.92 -5.38
CA LEU A 145 -17.64 17.07 -6.81
C LEU A 145 -16.55 16.59 -7.80
N ILE A 146 -15.46 15.98 -7.33
CA ILE A 146 -14.34 15.55 -8.21
C ILE A 146 -14.00 14.05 -8.09
N LEU A 147 -14.52 13.32 -7.12
CA LEU A 147 -14.20 11.89 -6.96
C LEU A 147 -15.25 11.02 -7.64
N ASN A 148 -15.10 10.84 -8.95
CA ASN A 148 -15.69 9.68 -9.62
C ASN A 148 -14.53 8.83 -10.13
N PHE A 149 -14.37 7.65 -9.54
CA PHE A 149 -13.38 6.60 -9.83
C PHE A 149 -11.94 6.89 -9.34
N VAL A 150 -11.61 6.33 -8.18
CA VAL A 150 -10.22 6.09 -7.75
C VAL A 150 -10.01 4.58 -7.87
N ILE A 151 -9.25 4.10 -8.85
CA ILE A 151 -8.70 2.74 -8.77
C ILE A 151 -7.51 2.83 -7.82
N VAL A 152 -7.53 2.10 -6.71
CA VAL A 152 -6.39 2.00 -5.79
C VAL A 152 -5.62 0.74 -6.14
N ILE A 153 -4.39 0.90 -6.63
CA ILE A 153 -3.43 -0.19 -6.68
C ILE A 153 -2.56 -0.07 -5.44
N THR A 154 -2.80 -0.90 -4.44
CA THR A 154 -1.90 -1.00 -3.28
C THR A 154 -0.76 -1.95 -3.60
N PHE A 155 0.46 -1.47 -3.39
CA PHE A 155 1.64 -2.30 -3.39
C PHE A 155 2.09 -2.57 -1.95
N CYS A 156 2.24 -3.84 -1.58
CA CYS A 156 2.78 -4.24 -0.29
C CYS A 156 3.95 -5.20 -0.50
N GLN A 157 5.13 -4.86 0.00
CA GLN A 157 6.26 -5.79 -0.03
C GLN A 157 6.26 -6.61 1.27
N VAL A 158 5.73 -7.84 1.21
CA VAL A 158 5.79 -8.81 2.31
C VAL A 158 6.94 -9.78 2.06
N SER A 159 8.05 -9.60 2.76
CA SER A 159 9.00 -10.69 3.03
C SER A 159 8.85 -11.07 4.50
N LEU A 160 8.10 -12.15 4.75
CA LEU A 160 8.04 -12.86 6.03
C LEU A 160 9.35 -13.64 6.21
N SER A 161 10.27 -13.08 6.98
CA SER A 161 11.27 -13.87 7.73
C SER A 161 11.89 -13.02 8.84
N SER A 162 11.70 -13.50 10.07
CA SER A 162 12.38 -13.17 11.33
C SER A 162 12.06 -11.84 12.06
N THR A 163 10.83 -11.76 12.61
CA THR A 163 10.57 -10.97 13.84
C THR A 163 11.23 -11.59 15.09
N HIS A 164 11.71 -12.84 15.01
CA HIS A 164 12.35 -13.53 16.13
C HIS A 164 13.79 -13.07 16.46
N ASP A 165 14.53 -12.52 15.49
CA ASP A 165 15.92 -12.11 15.72
C ASP A 165 16.04 -10.78 16.47
N TYR A 166 15.03 -9.90 16.34
CA TYR A 166 15.04 -8.57 16.95
C TYR A 166 14.80 -8.58 18.47
N ILE A 167 14.07 -9.57 18.98
CA ILE A 167 13.78 -9.68 20.43
C ILE A 167 14.97 -10.31 21.16
N HIS A 168 15.71 -11.23 20.54
CA HIS A 168 16.89 -11.84 21.15
C HIS A 168 18.11 -10.90 21.18
N ALA A 169 18.31 -10.05 20.17
CA ALA A 169 19.42 -9.11 20.14
C ALA A 169 19.31 -7.98 21.20
N ASN A 170 18.09 -7.60 21.60
CA ASN A 170 17.87 -6.54 22.60
C ASN A 170 17.80 -7.06 24.05
N ARG A 171 17.67 -8.37 24.26
CA ARG A 171 17.60 -8.95 25.61
C ARG A 171 18.98 -9.15 26.25
N SER A 172 20.02 -9.38 25.44
CA SER A 172 21.41 -9.50 25.90
C SER A 172 22.02 -8.15 26.31
N HIS A 173 21.53 -7.03 25.78
CA HIS A 173 22.06 -5.70 26.07
C HIS A 173 21.51 -5.06 27.36
N LEU A 174 20.48 -5.65 28.00
CA LEU A 174 19.82 -5.11 29.18
C LEU A 174 20.18 -5.85 30.48
N GLN A 175 21.19 -6.73 30.47
CA GLN A 175 21.69 -7.42 31.68
C GLN A 175 23.03 -6.88 32.21
N GLU A 176 23.57 -5.79 31.66
CA GLU A 176 24.87 -5.21 32.09
C GLU A 176 24.78 -3.80 32.70
N TYR A 177 23.64 -3.39 33.27
CA TYR A 177 23.55 -2.18 34.12
C TYR A 177 22.79 -2.44 35.41
#